data_AF-A0A974YJ53-F1
#
_entry.id   AF-A0A974YJ53-F1
#
_cell.length_a   1.000
_cell.length_b   1.000
_cell.length_c   1.000
_cell.angle_alpha   90.00
_cell.angle_beta   90.00
_cell.angle_gamma   90.00
#
_symmetry.space_group_name_H-M   'P 1'
#
loop_
_entity.id
_entity.type
_entity.pdbx_description
1 polymer ?
#
loop_
_entity_poly.entity_id
_entity_poly.type
_entity_poly.pdbx_seq_one_letter_code
_entity_poly.pdbx_strand_id
1 'polypeptide(L)'
;MKASGLVVVSVAGMAALLAGCVDRANSPVLYPVGTPTNPSFVAHAMCMGEGNAAYDESMRLYKERSQISGQYDEDEGKAVSRSAARRAYTACASSEGYRAVYDQ
;
A
#
# COMPACT_ATOMS: atom_id res chain seq x y z
N MET A 1 29.49 25.40 -13.93
CA MET A 1 29.28 24.15 -13.18
C MET A 1 27.78 23.99 -12.98
N LYS A 2 27.10 23.15 -13.78
CA LYS A 2 25.64 22.97 -13.72
C LYS A 2 25.34 21.51 -14.05
N ALA A 3 25.73 20.62 -13.12
CA ALA A 3 25.60 19.17 -13.25
C ALA A 3 24.87 18.54 -12.04
N SER A 4 24.14 19.34 -11.26
CA SER A 4 23.47 18.86 -10.04
C SER A 4 21.99 18.51 -10.24
N GLY A 5 21.38 18.92 -11.36
CA GLY A 5 19.94 18.71 -11.59
C GLY A 5 19.56 17.30 -12.06
N LEU A 6 20.45 16.64 -12.81
CA LEU A 6 20.14 15.37 -13.48
C LEU A 6 20.22 14.17 -12.50
N VAL A 7 21.11 14.25 -11.50
CA VAL A 7 21.27 13.22 -10.48
C VAL A 7 20.06 13.15 -9.54
N VAL A 8 19.51 14.29 -9.14
CA VAL A 8 18.36 14.35 -8.22
C VAL A 8 17.09 13.73 -8.83
N VAL A 9 16.85 13.95 -10.13
CA VAL A 9 15.71 13.35 -10.85
C VAL A 9 15.82 11.82 -10.90
N SER A 10 17.03 11.29 -11.08
CA SER A 10 17.24 9.84 -11.14
C SER A 10 16.99 9.15 -9.79
N VAL A 11 17.40 9.76 -8.67
CA VAL A 11 17.22 9.18 -7.33
C VAL A 11 15.76 9.28 -6.87
N ALA A 12 15.09 10.41 -7.12
CA ALA A 12 13.67 10.55 -6.79
C ALA A 12 12.78 9.63 -7.64
N GLY A 13 13.10 9.48 -8.93
CA GLY A 13 12.41 8.53 -9.81
C GLY A 13 12.61 7.08 -9.36
N MET A 14 13.82 6.69 -8.98
CA MET A 14 14.09 5.35 -8.43
C MET A 14 13.37 5.12 -7.10
N ALA A 15 13.32 6.10 -6.19
CA ALA A 15 12.60 5.99 -4.92
C ALA A 15 11.09 5.84 -5.13
N ALA A 16 10.50 6.57 -6.09
CA ALA A 16 9.08 6.42 -6.44
C ALA A 16 8.77 5.04 -7.07
N LEU A 17 9.66 4.54 -7.93
CA LEU A 17 9.54 3.20 -8.50
C LEU A 17 9.68 2.10 -7.42
N LEU A 18 10.64 2.25 -6.50
CA LEU A 18 10.83 1.33 -5.39
C LEU A 18 9.66 1.35 -4.41
N ALA A 19 9.06 2.52 -4.15
CA ALA A 19 7.85 2.63 -3.33
C ALA A 19 6.66 1.90 -3.98
N GLY A 20 6.56 1.94 -5.32
CA GLY A 20 5.59 1.17 -6.09
C GLY A 20 5.80 -0.35 -6.03
N CYS A 21 6.97 -0.82 -5.59
CA CYS A 21 7.28 -2.25 -5.43
C CYS A 21 6.98 -2.77 -4.01
N VAL A 22 6.67 -1.90 -3.06
CA VAL A 22 6.41 -2.32 -1.67
C VAL A 22 4.93 -2.62 -1.50
N ASP A 23 4.61 -3.90 -1.34
CA ASP A 23 3.27 -4.32 -0.97
C ASP A 23 3.10 -4.28 0.55
N ARG A 24 2.39 -3.26 1.04
CA ARG A 24 2.04 -3.15 2.47
C ARG A 24 0.80 -3.95 2.84
N ALA A 25 0.01 -4.41 1.87
CA ALA A 25 -1.16 -5.25 2.08
C ALA A 25 -0.81 -6.76 2.16
N ASN A 26 0.41 -7.16 1.80
CA ASN A 26 0.92 -8.55 1.81
C ASN A 26 0.43 -9.41 0.63
N SER A 27 0.33 -8.82 -0.57
CA SER A 27 0.15 -9.45 -1.89
C SER A 27 -0.77 -10.68 -1.91
N PRO A 28 -2.09 -10.48 -1.91
CA PRO A 28 -3.03 -11.58 -2.01
C PRO A 28 -3.05 -12.17 -3.42
N VAL A 29 -3.48 -13.43 -3.53
CA VAL A 29 -3.90 -14.01 -4.80
C VAL A 29 -5.26 -13.42 -5.18
N LEU A 30 -5.37 -12.87 -6.38
CA LEU A 30 -6.62 -12.34 -6.92
C LEU A 30 -7.39 -13.42 -7.66
N TYR A 31 -8.50 -13.87 -7.08
CA TYR A 31 -9.42 -14.82 -7.71
C TYR A 31 -10.57 -14.07 -8.39
N PRO A 32 -10.81 -14.26 -9.70
CA PRO A 32 -11.95 -13.65 -10.36
C PRO A 32 -13.25 -14.27 -9.83
N VAL A 33 -14.19 -13.44 -9.40
CA VAL A 33 -15.50 -13.89 -8.89
C VAL A 33 -16.68 -13.36 -9.71
N GLY A 34 -16.40 -12.52 -10.71
CA GLY A 34 -17.37 -12.01 -11.69
C GLY A 34 -16.74 -11.88 -13.07
N THR A 35 -17.11 -10.84 -13.81
CA THR A 35 -16.45 -10.40 -15.05
C THR A 35 -15.51 -9.24 -14.73
N PRO A 36 -14.19 -9.49 -14.54
CA PRO A 36 -13.29 -8.42 -14.13
C PRO A 36 -13.23 -7.30 -15.15
N THR A 37 -13.24 -6.06 -14.65
CA THR A 37 -13.11 -4.84 -15.47
C THR A 37 -11.73 -4.70 -16.08
N ASN A 38 -10.71 -5.13 -15.33
CA ASN A 38 -9.32 -5.10 -15.74
C ASN A 38 -8.64 -6.46 -15.56
N PRO A 39 -7.56 -6.75 -16.32
CA PRO A 39 -6.70 -7.89 -16.04
C PRO A 39 -6.13 -7.83 -14.61
N SER A 40 -5.87 -8.99 -14.00
CA SER A 40 -5.48 -9.09 -12.59
C SER A 40 -4.24 -8.28 -12.24
N PHE A 41 -3.26 -8.18 -13.14
CA PHE A 41 -2.05 -7.39 -12.92
C PHE A 41 -2.33 -5.88 -12.86
N VAL A 42 -3.28 -5.39 -13.66
CA VAL A 42 -3.70 -3.99 -13.68
C VAL A 42 -4.49 -3.67 -12.41
N ALA A 43 -5.47 -4.52 -12.07
CA ALA A 43 -6.24 -4.39 -10.84
C ALA A 43 -5.32 -4.42 -9.61
N HIS A 44 -4.36 -5.35 -9.57
CA HIS A 44 -3.38 -5.42 -8.49
C HIS A 44 -2.57 -4.13 -8.35
N ALA A 45 -2.03 -3.59 -9.45
CA ALA A 45 -1.25 -2.34 -9.40
C ALA A 45 -2.06 -1.14 -8.90
N MET A 46 -3.32 -1.01 -9.30
CA MET A 46 -4.20 0.06 -8.81
C MET A 46 -4.53 -0.12 -7.32
N CYS A 47 -4.96 -1.32 -6.93
CA CYS A 47 -5.36 -1.60 -5.54
C CYS A 47 -4.18 -1.58 -4.56
N MET A 48 -2.96 -1.86 -5.05
CA MET A 48 -1.72 -1.66 -4.31
C MET A 48 -1.52 -0.20 -3.90
N GLY A 49 -1.81 0.74 -4.81
CA GLY A 49 -1.73 2.18 -4.52
C GLY A 49 -2.68 2.57 -3.38
N GLU A 50 -3.92 2.09 -3.41
CA GLU A 50 -4.89 2.33 -2.35
C GLU A 50 -4.48 1.70 -1.01
N GLY A 51 -4.00 0.46 -1.04
CA GLY A 51 -3.49 -0.24 0.15
C GLY A 51 -2.32 0.51 0.80
N ASN A 52 -1.37 1.00 0.00
CA ASN A 52 -0.22 1.75 0.49
C ASN A 52 -0.60 3.12 1.05
N ALA A 53 -1.50 3.85 0.38
CA ALA A 53 -2.02 5.11 0.91
C ALA A 53 -2.73 4.92 2.25
N ALA A 54 -3.54 3.87 2.38
CA ALA A 54 -4.21 3.53 3.64
C ALA A 54 -3.23 3.10 4.74
N TYR A 55 -2.15 2.41 4.38
CA TYR A 55 -1.07 2.08 5.31
C TYR A 55 -0.43 3.34 5.89
N ASP A 56 -0.01 4.25 5.02
CA ASP A 56 0.73 5.46 5.42
C ASP A 56 -0.13 6.36 6.30
N GLU A 57 -1.40 6.54 5.92
CA GLU A 57 -2.35 7.32 6.71
C GLU A 57 -2.63 6.66 8.06
N SER A 58 -2.84 5.35 8.11
CA SER A 58 -3.02 4.62 9.37
C SER A 58 -1.79 4.73 10.27
N MET A 59 -0.58 4.70 9.69
CA MET A 59 0.67 4.81 10.44
C MET A 59 0.84 6.22 11.01
N ARG A 60 0.50 7.24 10.22
CA ARG A 60 0.47 8.64 10.66
C ARG A 60 -0.48 8.82 11.85
N LEU A 61 -1.72 8.34 11.72
CA LEU A 61 -2.74 8.42 12.77
C LEU A 61 -2.33 7.65 14.04
N TYR A 62 -1.73 6.46 13.89
CA TYR A 62 -1.21 5.70 15.03
C TYR A 62 -0.11 6.48 15.76
N LYS A 63 0.84 7.08 15.03
CA LYS A 63 1.89 7.91 15.62
C LYS A 63 1.31 9.14 16.32
N GLU A 64 0.31 9.80 15.77
CA GLU A 64 -0.35 10.94 16.41
C GLU A 64 -1.08 10.52 17.70
N ARG A 65 -1.81 9.40 17.68
CA ARG A 65 -2.45 8.84 18.87
C ARG A 65 -1.44 8.43 19.95
N SER A 66 -0.32 7.83 19.54
CA SER A 66 0.74 7.41 20.46
C SER A 66 1.31 8.60 21.25
N GLN A 67 1.39 9.79 20.65
CA GLN A 67 1.87 11.01 21.32
C GLN A 67 0.93 11.48 22.43
N ILE A 68 -0.38 11.24 22.30
CA ILE A 68 -1.36 11.56 23.35
C ILE A 68 -1.21 10.59 24.53
N SER A 69 -1.05 9.30 24.24
CA SER A 69 -0.92 8.25 25.27
C SER A 69 0.48 8.17 25.90
N GLY A 70 1.49 8.74 25.25
CA GLY A 70 2.90 8.60 25.61
C GLY A 70 3.50 7.21 25.33
N GLN A 71 2.75 6.32 24.65
CA GLN A 71 3.16 4.96 24.37
C GLN A 71 3.18 4.74 22.86
N TYR A 72 4.38 4.58 22.30
CA TYR A 72 4.58 4.24 20.90
C TYR A 72 5.20 2.85 20.79
N ASP A 73 4.44 1.91 20.24
CA ASP A 73 4.92 0.61 19.80
C ASP A 73 4.89 0.58 18.26
N GLU A 74 6.08 0.51 17.66
CA GLU A 74 6.24 0.49 16.19
C GLU A 74 5.63 -0.78 15.56
N ASP A 75 5.74 -1.93 16.22
CA ASP A 75 5.27 -3.20 15.68
C ASP A 75 3.75 -3.29 15.73
N GLU A 76 3.14 -2.80 16.82
CA GLU A 76 1.69 -2.60 16.88
C GLU A 76 1.22 -1.63 15.79
N GLY A 77 1.90 -0.50 15.62
CA GLY A 77 1.59 0.48 14.56
C GLY A 77 1.64 -0.15 13.17
N LYS A 78 2.67 -0.94 12.87
CA LYS A 78 2.79 -1.68 11.60
C LYS A 78 1.66 -2.68 11.44
N ALA A 79 1.30 -3.43 12.47
CA ALA A 79 0.22 -4.42 12.42
C ALA A 79 -1.14 -3.74 12.13
N VAL A 80 -1.45 -2.65 12.84
CA VAL A 80 -2.65 -1.85 12.62
C VAL A 80 -2.67 -1.30 11.19
N SER A 81 -1.59 -0.71 10.72
CA SER A 81 -1.52 -0.14 9.37
C SER A 81 -1.58 -1.19 8.26
N ARG A 82 -0.97 -2.36 8.43
CA ARG A 82 -1.15 -3.50 7.49
C ARG A 82 -2.60 -3.94 7.44
N SER A 83 -3.30 -3.94 8.58
CA SER A 83 -4.73 -4.28 8.59
C SER A 83 -5.57 -3.25 7.82
N ALA A 84 -5.23 -1.95 7.91
CA ALA A 84 -5.88 -0.90 7.14
C ALA A 84 -5.60 -1.07 5.64
N ALA A 85 -4.35 -1.31 5.27
CA ALA A 85 -3.93 -1.59 3.90
C ALA A 85 -4.69 -2.76 3.28
N ARG A 86 -4.81 -3.89 4.00
CA ARG A 86 -5.57 -5.07 3.55
C ARG A 86 -7.04 -4.76 3.31
N ARG A 87 -7.68 -3.95 4.17
CA ARG A 87 -9.09 -3.58 3.99
C ARG A 87 -9.27 -2.72 2.74
N ALA A 88 -8.43 -1.71 2.55
CA ALA A 88 -8.46 -0.85 1.36
C ALA A 88 -8.22 -1.66 0.08
N TYR A 89 -7.16 -2.47 0.06
CA TYR A 89 -6.86 -3.35 -1.07
C TYR A 89 -8.02 -4.28 -1.41
N THR A 90 -8.62 -4.92 -0.40
CA THR A 90 -9.72 -5.87 -0.60
C THR A 90 -10.97 -5.16 -1.16
N ALA A 91 -11.25 -3.95 -0.71
CA ALA A 91 -12.35 -3.14 -1.24
C ALA A 91 -12.13 -2.81 -2.73
N CYS A 92 -10.94 -2.33 -3.10
CA CYS A 92 -10.59 -2.08 -4.50
C CYS A 92 -10.63 -3.35 -5.37
N ALA A 93 -10.07 -4.46 -4.88
CA ALA A 93 -10.09 -5.72 -5.61
C ALA A 93 -11.54 -6.18 -5.87
N SER A 94 -12.42 -5.99 -4.88
CA SER A 94 -13.84 -6.31 -4.99
C SER A 94 -14.55 -5.45 -6.03
N SER A 95 -14.22 -4.15 -6.13
CA SER A 95 -14.78 -3.28 -7.18
C SER A 95 -14.29 -3.65 -8.58
N GLU A 96 -13.11 -4.26 -8.70
CA GLU A 96 -12.55 -4.77 -9.96
C GLU A 96 -13.04 -6.18 -10.35
N GLY A 97 -13.93 -6.78 -9.54
CA GLY A 97 -14.49 -8.12 -9.79
C GLY A 97 -13.62 -9.28 -9.28
N TYR A 98 -12.66 -9.00 -8.39
CA TYR A 98 -11.77 -9.97 -7.78
C TYR A 98 -12.05 -10.17 -6.28
N ARG A 99 -11.79 -11.37 -5.80
CA ARG A 99 -11.64 -11.69 -4.38
C ARG A 99 -10.16 -11.79 -4.05
N ALA A 100 -9.68 -10.94 -3.16
CA ALA A 100 -8.34 -11.05 -2.58
C ALA A 100 -8.31 -12.20 -1.56
N VAL A 101 -7.43 -13.18 -1.77
CA VAL A 101 -7.17 -14.30 -0.85
C VAL A 101 -5.74 -14.17 -0.33
N TYR A 102 -5.60 -13.99 0.98
CA TYR A 102 -4.32 -13.88 1.65
C TYR A 102 -3.93 -15.26 2.21
N ASP A 103 -2.65 -15.61 2.11
CA ASP A 103 -2.10 -16.75 2.84
C ASP A 103 -2.13 -16.45 4.36
N GLN A 104 -2.43 -17.47 5.17
CA GLN A 104 -2.56 -17.33 6.63
C GLN A 104 -1.21 -17.33 7.33
#